data_AF-D8EZE2-F1
#
_entry.id   AF-D8EZE2-F1
#
_cell.length_a   1.000
_cell.length_b   1.000
_cell.length_c   1.000
_cell.angle_alpha   90.00
_cell.angle_beta   90.00
_cell.angle_gamma   90.00
#
_symmetry.space_group_name_H-M   'P 1'
#
loop_
_entity.id
_entity.type
_entity.pdbx_description
1 polymer ?
#
loop_
_entity_poly.entity_id
_entity_poly.type
_entity_poly.pdbx_seq_one_letter_code
_entity_poly.pdbx_strand_id
1 'polypeptide(L)'
;MPLSLKEFHHTYRSQIIKEWVNRLKENAGPLYAARPREELLGTISEAFQANYHFLVEDRIGPINRFIDKICGMRLEAGFHLSDVQTAFELYREIVIPIVAEYCSAEDFVQSVEAINRCLAYTIRSFSDHFQGMHERKILEHNRELEDQVRTRTKALQESELRYKILVEEINDGYFVIQDQLIVFANRAFCEMHGYLPEEVLGKKFYTFLSPRQPGK
;
A
#
# COMPACT_ATOMS: atom_id res chain seq x y z
N MET A 1 48.67 -10.91 -15.77
CA MET A 1 48.22 -12.01 -14.89
C MET A 1 46.73 -11.87 -14.69
N PRO A 2 45.95 -12.96 -14.69
CA PRO A 2 44.53 -12.89 -14.35
C PRO A 2 44.37 -12.33 -12.93
N LEU A 3 43.38 -11.46 -12.73
CA LEU A 3 43.07 -10.91 -11.41
C LEU A 3 42.27 -11.93 -10.61
N SER A 4 42.58 -12.07 -9.31
CA SER A 4 41.68 -12.76 -8.39
C SER A 4 40.35 -11.99 -8.27
N LEU A 5 39.27 -12.67 -7.86
CA LEU A 5 37.96 -12.04 -7.69
C LEU A 5 38.01 -10.82 -6.75
N LYS A 6 38.82 -10.89 -5.69
CA LYS A 6 38.99 -9.78 -4.74
C LYS A 6 39.70 -8.58 -5.37
N GLU A 7 40.74 -8.81 -6.16
CA GLU A 7 41.46 -7.75 -6.87
C GLU A 7 40.61 -7.15 -7.98
N PHE A 8 39.84 -7.98 -8.69
CA PHE A 8 38.85 -7.54 -9.67
C PHE A 8 37.87 -6.53 -9.07
N HIS A 9 37.26 -6.87 -7.93
CA HIS A 9 36.29 -6.02 -7.27
C HIS A 9 36.89 -4.70 -6.78
N HIS A 10 38.18 -4.67 -6.44
CA HIS A 10 38.87 -3.43 -6.07
C HIS A 10 39.18 -2.58 -7.30
N THR A 11 39.77 -3.18 -8.33
CA THR A 11 40.22 -2.51 -9.56
C THR A 11 39.06 -1.91 -10.36
N TYR A 12 38.00 -2.68 -10.56
CA TYR A 12 36.89 -2.28 -11.44
C TYR A 12 35.72 -1.62 -10.70
N ARG A 13 35.79 -1.46 -9.37
CA ARG A 13 34.73 -0.85 -8.55
C ARG A 13 34.17 0.43 -9.16
N SER A 14 35.06 1.40 -9.40
CA SER A 14 34.67 2.74 -9.86
C SER A 14 34.06 2.72 -11.26
N GLN A 15 34.56 1.85 -12.14
CA GLN A 15 34.04 1.68 -13.49
C GLN A 15 32.64 1.05 -13.45
N ILE A 16 32.48 -0.05 -12.71
CA ILE A 16 31.21 -0.78 -12.60
C ILE A 16 30.12 0.12 -12.00
N ILE A 17 30.41 0.83 -10.91
CA ILE A 17 29.43 1.74 -10.28
C ILE A 17 29.00 2.85 -11.23
N LYS A 18 29.95 3.49 -11.93
CA LYS A 18 29.64 4.57 -12.88
C LYS A 18 28.79 4.06 -14.04
N GLU A 19 29.17 2.92 -14.62
CA GLU A 19 28.44 2.31 -15.72
C GLU A 19 27.04 1.89 -15.30
N TRP A 20 26.90 1.31 -14.11
CA TRP A 20 25.61 0.90 -13.59
C TRP A 20 24.68 2.10 -13.37
N VAL A 21 25.18 3.20 -12.80
CA VAL A 21 24.40 4.44 -12.68
C VAL A 21 24.00 5.00 -14.04
N ASN A 22 24.87 4.95 -15.06
CA ASN A 22 24.54 5.43 -16.40
C ASN A 22 23.42 4.59 -17.01
N ARG A 23 23.54 3.26 -16.99
CA ARG A 23 22.51 2.35 -17.50
C ARG A 23 21.18 2.48 -16.77
N LEU A 24 21.19 2.76 -15.47
CA LEU A 24 19.95 3.05 -14.75
C LEU A 24 19.26 4.30 -15.28
N LYS A 25 20.01 5.36 -15.54
CA LYS A 25 19.43 6.62 -16.05
C LYS A 25 18.95 6.52 -17.49
N GLU A 26 19.59 5.69 -18.30
CA GLU A 26 19.30 5.56 -19.72
C GLU A 26 18.24 4.48 -20.02
N ASN A 27 18.31 3.34 -19.33
CA ASN A 27 17.63 2.11 -19.76
C ASN A 27 16.73 1.46 -18.70
N ALA A 28 16.76 1.91 -17.43
CA ALA A 28 15.95 1.31 -16.36
C ALA A 28 14.59 2.01 -16.12
N GLY A 29 14.15 2.83 -17.06
CA GLY A 29 12.83 3.47 -17.03
C GLY A 29 12.79 4.87 -16.40
N PRO A 30 11.62 5.54 -16.47
CA PRO A 30 11.49 6.96 -16.18
C PRO A 30 11.75 7.31 -14.71
N LEU A 31 11.40 6.41 -13.77
CA LEU A 31 11.60 6.64 -12.35
C LEU A 31 13.08 6.69 -11.96
N TYR A 32 13.93 5.87 -12.57
CA TYR A 32 15.39 5.94 -12.39
C TYR A 32 16.01 7.11 -13.16
N ALA A 33 15.55 7.37 -14.39
CA ALA A 33 16.01 8.51 -15.18
C ALA A 33 15.86 9.84 -14.43
N ALA A 34 14.74 10.02 -13.73
CA ALA A 34 14.42 11.21 -12.95
C ALA A 34 15.25 11.36 -11.64
N ARG A 35 15.93 10.31 -11.17
CA ARG A 35 16.67 10.40 -9.89
C ARG A 35 17.93 11.25 -10.00
N PRO A 36 18.29 12.00 -8.94
CA PRO A 36 19.58 12.66 -8.84
C PRO A 36 20.72 11.66 -8.99
N ARG A 37 21.73 12.01 -9.78
CA ARG A 37 22.88 11.11 -10.02
C ARG A 37 23.63 10.79 -8.73
N GLU A 38 23.72 11.75 -7.80
CA GLU A 38 24.34 11.57 -6.49
C GLU A 38 23.63 10.49 -5.65
N GLU A 39 22.29 10.51 -5.64
CA GLU A 39 21.49 9.49 -4.95
C GLU A 39 21.74 8.09 -5.54
N LEU A 40 21.77 7.99 -6.87
CA LEU A 40 22.06 6.73 -7.57
C LEU A 40 23.48 6.25 -7.28
N LEU A 41 24.47 7.14 -7.29
CA LEU A 41 25.85 6.79 -6.92
C LEU A 41 25.94 6.24 -5.50
N GLY A 42 25.23 6.84 -4.55
CA GLY A 42 25.17 6.35 -3.16
C GLY A 42 24.56 4.95 -3.06
N THR A 43 23.35 4.78 -3.60
CA THR A 43 22.63 3.49 -3.54
C THR A 43 23.34 2.37 -4.30
N ILE A 44 23.95 2.67 -5.45
CA ILE A 44 24.69 1.69 -6.25
C ILE A 44 26.04 1.35 -5.66
N SER A 45 26.71 2.31 -5.01
CA SER A 45 27.93 2.01 -4.26
C SER A 45 27.67 1.06 -3.08
N GLU A 46 26.54 1.24 -2.40
CA GLU A 46 26.09 0.36 -1.32
C GLU A 46 25.71 -1.02 -1.84
N ALA A 47 24.94 -1.09 -2.93
CA ALA A 47 24.58 -2.35 -3.60
C ALA A 47 25.82 -3.13 -4.05
N PHE A 48 26.79 -2.45 -4.67
CA PHE A 48 28.06 -3.06 -5.09
C PHE A 48 28.82 -3.62 -3.88
N GLN A 49 28.88 -2.88 -2.78
CA GLN A 49 29.55 -3.33 -1.56
C GLN A 49 28.85 -4.55 -0.95
N ALA A 50 27.53 -4.54 -0.91
CA ALA A 50 26.73 -5.65 -0.41
C ALA A 50 26.90 -6.90 -1.28
N ASN A 51 26.90 -6.74 -2.61
CA ASN A 51 27.21 -7.82 -3.56
C ASN A 51 28.62 -8.35 -3.34
N TYR A 52 29.64 -7.50 -3.15
CA TYR A 52 31.00 -7.95 -2.83
C TYR A 52 31.03 -8.85 -1.58
N HIS A 53 30.35 -8.44 -0.50
CA HIS A 53 30.28 -9.25 0.73
C HIS A 53 29.59 -10.61 0.51
N PHE A 54 28.57 -10.65 -0.35
CA PHE A 54 27.93 -11.90 -0.72
C PHE A 54 28.88 -12.77 -1.55
N LEU A 55 29.42 -12.22 -2.63
CA LEU A 55 30.14 -12.95 -3.67
C LEU A 55 31.50 -13.46 -3.19
N VAL A 56 32.22 -12.66 -2.40
CA VAL A 56 33.60 -12.93 -2.00
C VAL A 56 33.70 -13.51 -0.59
N GLU A 57 32.78 -13.12 0.30
CA GLU A 57 32.89 -13.45 1.73
C GLU A 57 31.74 -14.34 2.22
N ASP A 58 30.81 -14.72 1.33
CA ASP A 58 29.61 -15.51 1.64
C ASP A 58 28.75 -14.91 2.77
N ARG A 59 28.82 -13.57 2.93
CA ARG A 59 28.09 -12.83 3.96
C ARG A 59 26.82 -12.22 3.39
N ILE A 60 25.69 -12.81 3.76
CA ILE A 60 24.36 -12.39 3.29
C ILE A 60 23.81 -11.18 4.06
N GLY A 61 24.23 -10.98 5.32
CA GLY A 61 23.70 -9.89 6.17
C GLY A 61 23.73 -8.49 5.55
N PRO A 62 24.84 -8.06 4.90
CA PRO A 62 24.90 -6.78 4.18
C PRO A 62 23.86 -6.63 3.07
N ILE A 63 23.62 -7.68 2.26
CA ILE A 63 22.64 -7.59 1.17
C ILE A 63 21.22 -7.49 1.71
N ASN A 64 20.89 -8.19 2.81
CA ASN A 64 19.57 -8.10 3.42
C ASN A 64 19.27 -6.69 3.93
N ARG A 65 20.21 -6.09 4.66
CA ARG A 65 20.05 -4.70 5.12
C ARG A 65 19.89 -3.71 3.97
N PHE A 66 20.62 -3.93 2.88
CA PHE A 66 20.48 -3.12 1.68
C PHE A 66 19.10 -3.29 1.05
N ILE A 67 18.60 -4.53 0.92
CA ILE A 67 17.27 -4.84 0.38
C ILE A 67 16.19 -4.15 1.22
N ASP A 68 16.22 -4.29 2.54
CA ASP A 68 15.24 -3.67 3.44
C ASP A 68 15.18 -2.15 3.23
N LYS A 69 16.36 -1.51 3.18
CA LYS A 69 16.49 -0.07 2.96
C LYS A 69 15.98 0.37 1.58
N ILE A 70 16.41 -0.30 0.52
CA ILE A 70 16.09 0.11 -0.85
C ILE A 70 14.62 -0.15 -1.18
N CYS A 71 14.02 -1.23 -0.66
CA CYS A 71 12.60 -1.53 -0.79
C CYS A 71 11.75 -0.39 -0.22
N GLY A 72 12.03 0.05 1.01
CA GLY A 72 11.32 1.18 1.62
C GLY A 72 11.47 2.47 0.81
N MET A 73 12.72 2.85 0.51
CA MET A 73 13.03 4.08 -0.23
C MET A 73 12.39 4.10 -1.63
N ARG A 74 12.40 2.97 -2.34
CA ARG A 74 11.88 2.88 -3.72
C ARG A 74 10.36 2.77 -3.74
N LEU A 75 9.75 2.09 -2.78
CA LEU A 75 8.29 2.05 -2.65
C LEU A 75 7.69 3.44 -2.38
N GLU A 76 8.25 4.19 -1.43
CA GLU A 76 7.81 5.57 -1.13
C GLU A 76 7.97 6.49 -2.36
N ALA A 77 8.97 6.19 -3.18
CA ALA A 77 9.26 6.89 -4.42
C ALA A 77 8.43 6.41 -5.63
N GLY A 78 7.51 5.45 -5.45
CA GLY A 78 6.57 4.97 -6.46
C GLY A 78 7.10 3.88 -7.38
N PHE A 79 8.24 3.24 -7.06
CA PHE A 79 8.80 2.16 -7.88
C PHE A 79 8.02 0.86 -7.70
N HIS A 80 7.95 0.09 -8.79
CA HIS A 80 7.47 -1.28 -8.80
C HIS A 80 8.61 -2.27 -8.52
N LEU A 81 8.24 -3.48 -8.10
CA LEU A 81 9.19 -4.58 -7.89
C LEU A 81 10.05 -4.84 -9.14
N SER A 82 9.44 -4.83 -10.32
CA SER A 82 10.11 -5.03 -11.61
C SER A 82 11.21 -4.00 -11.87
N ASP A 83 11.01 -2.76 -11.44
CA ASP A 83 12.00 -1.69 -11.64
C ASP A 83 13.27 -2.00 -10.85
N VAL A 84 13.11 -2.39 -9.57
CA VAL A 84 14.24 -2.70 -8.69
C VAL A 84 14.95 -4.00 -9.11
N GLN A 85 14.19 -5.00 -9.57
CA GLN A 85 14.76 -6.24 -10.12
C GLN A 85 15.59 -5.96 -11.38
N THR A 86 15.05 -5.21 -12.33
CA THR A 86 15.77 -4.80 -13.56
C THR A 86 17.04 -4.03 -13.21
N ALA A 87 16.96 -3.12 -12.23
CA ALA A 87 18.13 -2.41 -11.74
C ALA A 87 19.22 -3.35 -11.21
N PHE A 88 18.86 -4.43 -10.52
CA PHE A 88 19.82 -5.43 -10.04
C PHE A 88 20.37 -6.34 -11.15
N GLU A 89 19.58 -6.64 -12.17
CA GLU A 89 20.02 -7.43 -13.32
C GLU A 89 21.13 -6.73 -14.12
N LEU A 90 21.12 -5.39 -14.20
CA LEU A 90 22.20 -4.62 -14.84
C LEU A 90 23.58 -4.95 -14.25
N TYR A 91 23.67 -5.33 -12.97
CA TYR A 91 24.94 -5.70 -12.36
C TYR A 91 25.61 -6.86 -13.10
N ARG A 92 24.88 -7.95 -13.39
CA ARG A 92 25.45 -9.11 -14.10
C ARG A 92 25.82 -8.76 -15.54
N GLU A 93 25.03 -7.91 -16.20
CA GLU A 93 25.32 -7.48 -17.58
C GLU A 93 26.61 -6.67 -17.68
N ILE A 94 26.96 -5.92 -16.63
CA ILE A 94 28.18 -5.12 -16.56
C ILE A 94 29.36 -5.97 -16.11
N VAL A 95 29.17 -6.80 -15.07
CA VAL A 95 30.28 -7.52 -14.44
C VAL A 95 30.74 -8.72 -15.25
N ILE A 96 29.83 -9.51 -15.84
CA ILE A 96 30.19 -10.74 -16.57
C ILE A 96 31.19 -10.47 -17.71
N PRO A 97 31.00 -9.48 -18.59
CA PRO A 97 31.98 -9.19 -19.64
C PRO A 97 33.36 -8.83 -19.11
N ILE A 98 33.43 -8.05 -18.02
CA ILE A 98 34.71 -7.62 -17.43
C ILE A 98 35.41 -8.83 -16.78
N VAL A 99 34.68 -9.71 -16.09
CA VAL A 99 35.27 -10.94 -15.54
C VAL A 99 35.78 -11.84 -16.68
N ALA A 100 35.02 -11.97 -17.77
CA ALA A 100 35.43 -12.78 -18.93
C ALA A 100 36.73 -12.29 -19.58
N GLU A 101 36.97 -10.97 -19.55
CA GLU A 101 38.14 -10.35 -20.17
C GLU A 101 39.39 -10.40 -19.27
N TYR A 102 39.24 -10.28 -17.95
CA TYR A 102 40.36 -10.02 -17.02
C TYR A 102 40.64 -11.12 -15.99
N CYS A 103 39.77 -12.12 -15.86
CA CYS A 103 39.95 -13.25 -14.93
C CYS A 103 40.32 -14.54 -15.66
N SER A 104 40.80 -15.54 -14.92
CA SER A 104 41.06 -16.87 -15.48
C SER A 104 39.75 -17.57 -15.84
N ALA A 105 39.81 -18.62 -16.67
CA ALA A 105 38.61 -19.41 -17.00
C ALA A 105 37.96 -20.05 -15.76
N GLU A 106 38.78 -20.48 -14.80
CA GLU A 106 38.30 -21.03 -13.52
C GLU A 106 37.60 -19.95 -12.69
N ASP A 107 38.24 -18.80 -12.52
CA ASP A 107 37.66 -17.66 -11.78
C ASP A 107 36.38 -17.14 -12.46
N PHE A 108 36.32 -17.15 -13.80
CA PHE A 108 35.13 -16.76 -14.54
C PHE A 108 33.94 -17.65 -14.21
N VAL A 109 34.11 -18.97 -14.27
CA VAL A 109 33.03 -19.92 -13.94
C VAL A 109 32.56 -19.72 -12.50
N GLN A 110 33.49 -19.66 -11.54
CA GLN A 110 33.15 -19.43 -10.14
C GLN A 110 32.42 -18.10 -9.91
N SER A 111 32.85 -17.04 -10.61
CA SER A 111 32.22 -15.72 -10.53
C SER A 111 30.81 -15.72 -11.09
N VAL A 112 30.59 -16.34 -12.25
CA VAL A 112 29.26 -16.43 -12.87
C VAL A 112 28.30 -17.22 -11.98
N GLU A 113 28.74 -18.34 -11.41
CA GLU A 113 27.94 -19.09 -10.44
C GLU A 113 27.59 -18.25 -9.21
N ALA A 114 28.58 -17.57 -8.61
CA ALA A 114 28.36 -16.72 -7.45
C ALA A 114 27.39 -15.56 -7.75
N ILE A 115 27.56 -14.90 -8.90
CA ILE A 115 26.69 -13.81 -9.38
C ILE A 115 25.26 -14.31 -9.56
N ASN A 116 25.07 -15.47 -10.20
CA ASN A 116 23.75 -16.05 -10.40
C ASN A 116 23.08 -16.43 -9.07
N ARG A 117 23.82 -17.00 -8.11
CA ARG A 117 23.30 -17.28 -6.76
C ARG A 117 22.88 -15.99 -6.05
N CYS A 118 23.72 -14.96 -6.08
CA CYS A 118 23.43 -13.67 -5.47
C CYS A 118 22.20 -13.01 -6.12
N LEU A 119 22.10 -13.03 -7.45
CA LEU A 119 20.97 -12.46 -8.17
C LEU A 119 19.66 -13.21 -7.89
N ALA A 120 19.68 -14.55 -7.93
CA ALA A 120 18.51 -15.35 -7.58
C ALA A 120 18.05 -15.10 -6.14
N TYR A 121 19.00 -14.97 -5.21
CA TYR A 121 18.70 -14.62 -3.81
C TYR A 121 18.07 -13.24 -3.70
N THR A 122 18.69 -12.22 -4.31
CA THR A 122 18.19 -10.83 -4.24
C THR A 122 16.82 -10.68 -4.89
N ILE A 123 16.57 -11.28 -6.06
CA ILE A 123 15.26 -11.27 -6.73
C ILE A 123 14.16 -11.85 -5.83
N ARG A 124 14.42 -13.01 -5.20
CA ARG A 124 13.48 -13.63 -4.25
C ARG A 124 13.24 -12.73 -3.05
N SER A 125 14.31 -12.23 -2.43
CA SER A 125 14.21 -11.38 -1.26
C SER A 125 13.48 -10.06 -1.56
N PHE A 126 13.69 -9.46 -2.75
CA PHE A 126 12.90 -8.32 -3.20
C PHE A 126 11.42 -8.67 -3.33
N SER A 127 11.10 -9.82 -3.92
CA SER A 127 9.71 -10.28 -4.03
C SER A 127 9.06 -10.43 -2.65
N ASP A 128 9.72 -11.12 -1.73
CA ASP A 128 9.21 -11.36 -0.37
C ASP A 128 8.98 -10.03 0.37
N HIS A 129 9.90 -9.08 0.23
CA HIS A 129 9.78 -7.76 0.87
C HIS A 129 8.62 -6.95 0.30
N PHE A 130 8.50 -6.86 -1.02
CA PHE A 130 7.41 -6.13 -1.67
C PHE A 130 6.04 -6.76 -1.37
N GLN A 131 5.94 -8.09 -1.37
CA GLN A 131 4.71 -8.79 -0.99
C GLN A 131 4.31 -8.48 0.46
N GLY A 132 5.23 -8.62 1.42
CA GLY A 132 4.95 -8.32 2.82
C GLY A 132 4.53 -6.85 3.05
N MET A 133 5.10 -5.90 2.29
CA MET A 133 4.68 -4.50 2.34
C MET A 133 3.26 -4.28 1.81
N HIS A 134 2.88 -4.93 0.71
CA HIS A 134 1.52 -4.85 0.17
C HIS A 134 0.49 -5.44 1.12
N GLU A 135 0.78 -6.60 1.73
CA GLU A 135 -0.08 -7.22 2.75
C GLU A 135 -0.31 -6.29 3.93
N ARG A 136 0.76 -5.66 4.45
CA ARG A 136 0.64 -4.71 5.56
C ARG A 136 -0.24 -3.51 5.19
N LYS A 137 -0.06 -2.94 4.00
CA LYS A 137 -0.85 -1.79 3.55
C LYS A 137 -2.34 -2.12 3.40
N ILE A 138 -2.66 -3.32 2.91
CA ILE A 138 -4.05 -3.81 2.83
C ILE A 138 -4.65 -3.94 4.23
N LEU A 139 -3.92 -4.51 5.19
CA LEU A 139 -4.38 -4.67 6.57
C LEU A 139 -4.61 -3.32 7.26
N GLU A 140 -3.73 -2.35 7.06
CA GLU A 140 -3.89 -0.99 7.56
C GLU A 140 -5.14 -0.33 7.01
N HIS A 141 -5.34 -0.38 5.68
CA HIS A 141 -6.51 0.21 5.04
C HIS A 141 -7.82 -0.47 5.48
N ASN A 142 -7.82 -1.79 5.66
CA ASN A 142 -8.98 -2.51 6.16
C ASN A 142 -9.35 -2.07 7.58
N ARG A 143 -8.37 -1.92 8.48
CA ARG A 143 -8.61 -1.39 9.84
C ARG A 143 -9.17 0.03 9.81
N GLU A 144 -8.62 0.90 8.97
CA GLU A 144 -9.11 2.28 8.81
C GLU A 144 -10.57 2.29 8.32
N LEU A 145 -10.91 1.44 7.35
CA LEU A 145 -12.28 1.31 6.85
C LEU A 145 -13.24 0.78 7.92
N GLU A 146 -12.85 -0.24 8.68
CA GLU A 146 -13.65 -0.75 9.80
C GLU A 146 -13.93 0.32 10.85
N ASP A 147 -12.92 1.11 11.21
CA ASP A 147 -13.06 2.22 12.16
C ASP A 147 -13.97 3.33 11.64
N GLN A 148 -13.87 3.68 10.35
CA GLN A 148 -14.76 4.64 9.71
C GLN A 148 -16.20 4.15 9.68
N VAL A 149 -16.42 2.88 9.31
CA VAL A 149 -17.76 2.28 9.30
C VAL A 149 -18.34 2.27 10.71
N ARG A 150 -17.59 1.82 11.72
CA ARG A 150 -18.04 1.82 13.12
C ARG A 150 -18.43 3.23 13.59
N THR A 151 -17.62 4.23 13.28
CA THR A 151 -17.87 5.62 13.66
C THR A 151 -19.12 6.18 12.98
N ARG A 152 -19.28 5.96 11.67
CA ARG A 152 -20.46 6.40 10.92
C ARG A 152 -21.73 5.71 11.40
N THR A 153 -21.69 4.40 11.64
CA THR A 153 -22.83 3.64 12.16
C THR A 153 -23.26 4.16 13.54
N LYS A 154 -22.30 4.42 14.45
CA LYS A 154 -22.60 4.98 15.76
C LYS A 154 -23.20 6.39 15.65
N ALA A 155 -22.62 7.26 14.83
CA ALA A 155 -23.13 8.61 14.61
C ALA A 155 -24.55 8.61 14.02
N LEU A 156 -24.84 7.68 13.11
CA LEU A 156 -26.17 7.47 12.54
C LEU A 156 -27.15 7.06 13.63
N GLN A 157 -26.84 6.01 14.40
CA GLN A 157 -27.68 5.55 15.52
C GLN A 157 -27.95 6.65 16.55
N GLU A 158 -26.94 7.44 16.92
CA GLU A 158 -27.12 8.58 17.82
C GLU A 158 -28.00 9.68 17.21
N SER A 159 -27.87 9.94 15.90
CA SER A 159 -28.71 10.92 15.20
C SER A 159 -30.17 10.47 15.10
N GLU A 160 -30.41 9.18 14.81
CA GLU A 160 -31.76 8.58 14.77
C GLU A 160 -32.41 8.63 16.15
N LEU A 161 -31.66 8.31 17.22
CA LEU A 161 -32.16 8.39 18.59
C LEU A 161 -32.48 9.84 18.98
N ARG A 162 -31.59 10.80 18.68
CA ARG A 162 -31.84 12.23 18.95
C ARG A 162 -33.08 12.73 18.21
N TYR A 163 -33.23 12.36 16.94
CA TYR A 163 -34.39 12.71 16.14
C TYR A 163 -35.67 12.13 16.73
N LYS A 164 -35.65 10.84 17.11
CA LYS A 164 -36.79 10.16 17.74
C LYS A 164 -37.22 10.84 19.04
N ILE A 165 -36.26 11.20 19.91
CA ILE A 165 -36.55 11.93 21.17
C ILE A 165 -37.17 13.29 20.85
N LEU A 166 -36.57 14.06 19.92
CA LEU A 166 -37.05 15.38 19.56
C LEU A 166 -38.51 15.36 19.07
N VAL A 167 -38.85 14.46 18.13
CA VAL A 167 -40.23 14.38 17.61
C VAL A 167 -41.22 13.84 18.64
N GLU A 168 -40.75 13.07 19.63
CA GLU A 168 -41.61 12.56 20.72
C GLU A 168 -41.95 13.65 21.73
N GLU A 169 -41.04 14.61 21.96
CA GLU A 169 -41.17 15.67 22.97
C GLU A 169 -41.87 16.95 22.46
N ILE A 170 -42.03 17.14 21.14
CA ILE A 170 -42.76 18.31 20.62
C ILE A 170 -44.26 18.23 20.91
N ASN A 171 -44.85 19.38 21.20
CA ASN A 171 -46.29 19.48 21.45
C ASN A 171 -47.14 19.37 20.19
N ASP A 172 -46.55 19.44 18.99
CA ASP A 172 -47.28 19.30 17.73
C ASP A 172 -47.38 17.82 17.33
N GLY A 173 -48.52 17.43 16.77
CA GLY A 173 -48.70 16.08 16.23
C GLY A 173 -47.76 15.81 15.06
N TYR A 174 -46.90 14.81 15.19
CA TYR A 174 -45.98 14.37 14.15
C TYR A 174 -46.21 12.89 13.84
N PHE A 175 -46.30 12.57 12.55
CA PHE A 175 -46.45 11.20 12.08
C PHE A 175 -45.73 11.00 10.74
N VAL A 176 -45.31 9.76 10.48
CA VAL A 176 -44.65 9.36 9.23
C VAL A 176 -45.50 8.31 8.53
N ILE A 177 -45.68 8.48 7.23
CA ILE A 177 -46.43 7.55 6.37
C ILE A 177 -45.44 6.83 5.44
N GLN A 178 -45.56 5.50 5.35
CA GLN A 178 -44.96 4.69 4.29
C GLN A 178 -46.03 3.76 3.72
N ASP A 179 -46.09 3.62 2.40
CA ASP A 179 -47.10 2.80 1.71
C ASP A 179 -48.55 3.06 2.17
N GLN A 180 -48.86 4.35 2.40
CA GLN A 180 -50.14 4.86 2.94
C GLN A 180 -50.44 4.48 4.40
N LEU A 181 -49.58 3.71 5.07
CA LEU A 181 -49.72 3.31 6.46
C LEU A 181 -48.91 4.24 7.37
N ILE A 182 -49.47 4.60 8.53
CA ILE A 182 -48.72 5.32 9.56
C ILE A 182 -47.70 4.36 10.17
N VAL A 183 -46.41 4.64 9.98
CA VAL A 183 -45.29 3.84 10.52
C VAL A 183 -44.68 4.46 11.77
N PHE A 184 -45.00 5.71 12.06
CA PHE A 184 -44.64 6.40 13.29
C PHE A 184 -45.69 7.47 13.60
N ALA A 185 -46.06 7.62 14.87
CA ALA A 185 -46.85 8.75 15.37
C ALA A 185 -46.33 9.09 16.77
N ASN A 186 -46.04 10.35 17.03
CA ASN A 186 -45.62 10.80 18.35
C ASN A 186 -46.79 10.84 19.34
N ARG A 187 -46.46 10.95 20.63
CA ARG A 187 -47.45 11.09 21.71
C ARG A 187 -48.42 12.25 21.49
N ALA A 188 -47.94 13.42 21.07
CA ALA A 188 -48.80 14.60 20.87
C ALA A 188 -49.88 14.35 19.80
N PHE A 189 -49.56 13.67 18.70
CA PHE A 189 -50.55 13.29 17.68
C PHE A 189 -51.65 12.40 18.27
N CYS A 190 -51.24 11.39 19.03
CA CYS A 190 -52.14 10.43 19.66
C CYS A 190 -53.07 11.13 20.66
N GLU A 191 -52.52 11.99 21.52
CA GLU A 191 -53.28 12.75 22.52
C GLU A 191 -54.26 13.75 21.88
N MET A 192 -53.84 14.48 20.84
CA MET A 192 -54.71 15.43 20.13
C MET A 192 -55.92 14.76 19.46
N HIS A 193 -55.72 13.56 18.92
CA HIS A 193 -56.76 12.84 18.17
C HIS A 193 -57.53 11.83 19.03
N GLY A 194 -57.11 11.62 20.29
CA GLY A 194 -57.78 10.74 21.24
C GLY A 194 -57.59 9.25 20.97
N TYR A 195 -56.47 8.86 20.36
CA TYR A 195 -56.13 7.46 20.07
C TYR A 195 -54.92 7.01 20.87
N LEU A 196 -54.82 5.70 21.15
CA LEU A 196 -53.58 5.11 21.64
C LEU A 196 -52.60 4.90 20.47
N PRO A 197 -51.27 4.98 20.68
CA PRO A 197 -50.28 4.77 19.62
C PRO A 197 -50.48 3.45 18.86
N GLU A 198 -50.86 2.39 19.57
CA GLU A 198 -51.12 1.05 19.04
C GLU A 198 -52.29 1.01 18.05
N GLU A 199 -53.27 1.91 18.22
CA GLU A 199 -54.45 2.00 17.38
C GLU A 199 -54.17 2.76 16.08
N VAL A 200 -53.12 3.59 16.06
CA VAL A 200 -52.73 4.46 14.94
C VAL A 200 -51.72 3.76 14.02
N LEU A 201 -50.76 3.03 14.58
CA LEU A 201 -49.71 2.36 13.81
C LEU A 201 -50.29 1.30 12.84
N GLY A 202 -49.81 1.30 11.61
CA GLY A 202 -50.27 0.38 10.56
C GLY A 202 -51.67 0.70 10.00
N LYS A 203 -52.30 1.81 10.39
CA LYS A 203 -53.55 2.29 9.80
C LYS A 203 -53.29 3.27 8.68
N LYS A 204 -54.25 3.37 7.75
CA LYS A 204 -54.17 4.34 6.66
C LYS A 204 -54.48 5.74 7.17
N PHE A 205 -53.61 6.70 6.87
CA PHE A 205 -53.70 8.06 7.44
C PHE A 205 -55.05 8.75 7.18
N TYR A 206 -55.66 8.52 6.02
CA TYR A 206 -56.93 9.14 5.65
C TYR A 206 -58.12 8.66 6.48
N THR A 207 -57.98 7.57 7.25
CA THR A 207 -58.98 7.12 8.23
C THR A 207 -59.15 8.14 9.36
N PHE A 208 -58.14 8.98 9.59
CA PHE A 208 -58.13 10.02 10.62
C PHE A 208 -58.48 11.40 10.08
N LEU A 209 -58.63 11.56 8.76
CA LEU A 209 -59.09 12.81 8.15
C LEU A 209 -60.61 12.86 8.17
N SER A 210 -61.19 13.68 9.04
CA SER A 210 -62.63 13.88 9.08
C SER A 210 -63.11 14.74 7.89
N PRO A 211 -64.28 14.47 7.26
CA PRO A 211 -64.76 15.22 6.08
C PRO A 211 -65.14 16.69 6.31
N ARG A 212 -65.01 17.24 7.53
CA ARG A 212 -65.45 18.60 7.87
C ARG A 212 -64.49 19.28 8.84
N GLN A 213 -63.85 20.36 8.38
CA GLN A 213 -63.39 21.42 9.27
C GLN A 213 -64.57 22.37 9.54
N PRO A 214 -65.05 22.56 10.78
CA PRO A 214 -65.76 23.77 11.14
C PRO A 214 -64.73 24.88 11.32
N GLY A 215 -64.89 25.96 10.56
CA GLY A 215 -63.99 27.11 10.60
C GLY A 215 -63.82 27.69 12.00
N LYS A 216 -62.62 28.19 12.25
CA LYS A 216 -62.34 29.30 13.14
C LYS A 216 -61.44 30.27 12.40
#